data_AF-A0A2T5G6G1-F1
#
_entry.id   AF-A0A2T5G6G1-F1
#
_cell.length_a   1.000
_cell.length_b   1.000
_cell.length_c   1.000
_cell.angle_alpha   90.00
_cell.angle_beta   90.00
_cell.angle_gamma   90.00
#
_symmetry.space_group_name_H-M   'P 1'
#
loop_
_entity.id
_entity.type
_entity.pdbx_description
1 polymer ?
#
loop_
_entity_poly.entity_id
_entity_poly.type
_entity_poly.pdbx_seq_one_letter_code
_entity_poly.pdbx_strand_id
1 'polypeptide(L)'
;MRFDFLHIVPPMTAPAVVRESPLASAAGWVDVVKHTLQHPRSPNVFALGDVADGPTSKTGAAIRKQAPVLVENVLHFGANRPPPVTTAIPPAPSSPASAVCAGRVRLRQRNHGIVPVRPGGMLKGVL
;
A
#
# COMPACT_ATOMS: atom_id res chain seq x y z
N MET A 1 -15.64 -19.02 31.27
CA MET A 1 -14.42 -19.52 30.58
C MET A 1 -13.22 -19.14 31.42
N ARG A 2 -12.26 -20.04 31.63
CA ARG A 2 -10.98 -19.76 32.30
C ARG A 2 -9.85 -20.06 31.32
N PHE A 3 -8.87 -19.17 31.24
CA PHE A 3 -7.70 -19.30 30.38
C PHE A 3 -6.45 -19.08 31.24
N ASP A 4 -5.42 -19.91 31.07
CA ASP A 4 -4.13 -19.74 31.74
C ASP A 4 -3.25 -18.70 31.02
N PHE A 5 -3.44 -18.53 29.71
CA PHE A 5 -2.84 -17.47 28.91
C PHE A 5 -3.68 -17.18 27.65
N LEU A 6 -3.87 -15.91 27.31
CA LEU A 6 -4.65 -15.48 26.15
C LEU A 6 -4.03 -14.21 25.54
N HIS A 7 -3.56 -14.32 24.29
CA HIS A 7 -3.05 -13.19 23.51
C HIS A 7 -4.04 -12.85 22.40
N ILE A 8 -4.75 -11.72 22.55
CA ILE A 8 -5.71 -11.23 21.56
C ILE A 8 -5.12 -9.99 20.89
N VAL A 9 -5.10 -10.01 19.56
CA VAL A 9 -4.85 -8.79 18.77
C VAL A 9 -6.19 -8.06 18.64
N PRO A 10 -6.26 -6.77 19.02
CA PRO A 10 -7.50 -6.01 18.94
C PRO A 10 -7.96 -5.84 17.48
N PRO A 11 -9.28 -5.73 17.24
CA PRO A 11 -9.78 -5.36 15.91
C PRO A 11 -9.27 -3.96 15.55
N MET A 12 -8.50 -3.85 14.47
CA MET A 12 -7.96 -2.57 13.99
C MET A 12 -8.92 -1.96 12.95
N THR A 13 -9.14 -0.65 13.04
CA THR A 13 -9.97 0.13 12.10
C THR A 13 -9.27 1.45 11.79
N ALA A 14 -9.61 2.07 10.66
CA ALA A 14 -9.10 3.39 10.30
C ALA A 14 -9.44 4.43 11.39
N PRO A 15 -8.58 5.45 11.58
CA PRO A 15 -8.88 6.57 12.46
C PRO A 15 -10.22 7.24 12.12
N ALA A 16 -10.96 7.68 13.14
CA ALA A 16 -12.27 8.32 12.98
C ALA A 16 -12.24 9.50 11.99
N VAL A 17 -11.21 10.35 12.10
CA VAL A 17 -10.98 11.50 11.20
C VAL A 17 -10.90 11.12 9.72
N VAL A 18 -10.40 9.92 9.40
CA VAL A 18 -10.33 9.45 8.01
C VAL A 18 -11.66 8.90 7.58
N ARG A 19 -12.25 8.03 8.39
CA ARG A 19 -13.51 7.35 8.09
C ARG A 19 -14.69 8.31 7.92
N GLU A 20 -14.68 9.41 8.68
CA GLU A 20 -15.71 10.45 8.63
C GLU A 20 -15.44 11.50 7.55
N SER A 21 -14.27 11.45 6.89
CA SER A 21 -13.91 12.36 5.82
C SER A 21 -14.44 11.91 4.46
N PRO A 22 -14.61 12.83 3.49
CA PRO A 22 -14.94 12.50 2.11
C PRO A 22 -13.82 11.76 1.36
N LEU A 23 -12.67 11.53 2.01
CA LEU A 23 -11.52 10.81 1.47
C LEU A 23 -11.61 9.29 1.71
N ALA A 24 -12.58 8.85 2.52
CA ALA A 24 -12.76 7.44 2.80
C ALA A 24 -13.29 6.67 1.57
N SER A 25 -12.80 5.45 1.41
CA SER A 25 -13.36 4.40 0.58
C SER A 25 -14.55 3.73 1.30
N ALA A 26 -15.24 2.83 0.62
CA ALA A 26 -16.33 2.04 1.23
C ALA A 26 -15.85 1.22 2.44
N ALA A 27 -14.56 0.91 2.53
CA ALA A 27 -13.95 0.19 3.65
C ALA A 27 -13.48 1.10 4.80
N GLY A 28 -13.65 2.43 4.67
CA GLY A 28 -13.30 3.43 5.69
C GLY A 28 -11.82 3.85 5.70
N TRP A 29 -11.02 3.39 4.73
CA TRP A 29 -9.61 3.78 4.54
C TRP A 29 -9.50 4.89 3.50
N VAL A 30 -8.37 5.59 3.39
CA VAL A 30 -8.20 6.60 2.33
C VAL A 30 -8.12 5.90 0.97
N ASP A 31 -9.01 6.27 0.05
CA ASP A 31 -9.03 5.72 -1.30
C ASP A 31 -7.81 6.20 -2.11
N VAL A 32 -7.09 5.28 -2.75
CA VAL A 32 -5.87 5.62 -3.48
C VAL A 32 -5.74 4.80 -4.77
N VAL A 33 -5.23 5.46 -5.80
CA VAL A 33 -4.82 4.80 -7.03
C VAL A 33 -3.52 4.04 -6.76
N LYS A 34 -3.53 2.73 -7.03
CA LYS A 34 -2.47 1.77 -6.67
C LYS A 34 -1.06 2.15 -7.13
N HIS A 35 -0.94 2.85 -8.25
CA HIS A 35 0.35 3.17 -8.86
C HIS A 35 0.86 4.56 -8.47
N THR A 36 -0.06 5.50 -8.23
CA THR A 36 0.30 6.90 -7.96
C THR A 36 0.20 7.28 -6.49
N LEU A 37 -0.49 6.46 -5.68
CA LEU A 37 -0.85 6.75 -4.29
C LEU A 37 -1.66 8.05 -4.12
N GLN A 38 -2.26 8.51 -5.21
CA GLN A 38 -3.08 9.71 -5.28
C GLN A 38 -4.55 9.35 -5.08
N HIS A 39 -5.30 10.22 -4.42
CA HIS A 39 -6.73 10.03 -4.23
C HIS A 39 -7.48 10.25 -5.57
N PRO A 40 -8.38 9.35 -5.98
CA PRO A 40 -9.02 9.42 -7.30
C PRO A 40 -9.97 10.60 -7.46
N ARG A 41 -10.59 11.08 -6.37
CA ARG A 41 -11.52 12.22 -6.38
C ARG A 41 -10.87 13.55 -6.04
N SER A 42 -9.66 13.54 -5.46
CA SER A 42 -9.03 14.73 -4.86
C SER A 42 -7.56 14.78 -5.29
N PRO A 43 -7.23 15.46 -6.40
CA PRO A 43 -5.91 15.36 -7.02
C PRO A 43 -4.77 15.95 -6.16
N ASN A 44 -5.10 16.81 -5.20
CA ASN A 44 -4.16 17.38 -4.23
C ASN A 44 -3.93 16.50 -3.00
N VAL A 45 -4.59 15.34 -2.89
CA VAL A 45 -4.51 14.45 -1.74
C VAL A 45 -3.78 13.17 -2.12
N PHE A 46 -2.84 12.78 -1.26
CA PHE A 46 -2.09 11.55 -1.38
C PHE A 46 -2.06 10.83 -0.03
N ALA A 47 -2.01 9.50 -0.05
CA ALA A 47 -1.93 8.69 1.16
C ALA A 47 -1.04 7.45 0.96
N LEU A 48 -0.39 7.02 2.05
CA LEU A 48 0.49 5.84 2.06
C LEU A 48 0.34 5.06 3.38
N GLY A 49 0.83 3.83 3.40
CA GLY A 49 0.87 3.01 4.61
C GLY A 49 -0.48 2.47 5.05
N ASP A 50 -0.65 2.31 6.36
CA ASP A 50 -1.76 1.56 6.94
C ASP A 50 -3.12 2.24 6.77
N VAL A 51 -3.11 3.56 6.53
CA VAL A 51 -4.31 4.35 6.33
C VAL A 51 -4.83 4.31 4.88
N ALA A 52 -3.99 3.88 3.94
CA ALA A 52 -4.30 3.86 2.51
C ALA A 52 -4.94 2.53 2.10
N ASP A 53 -5.95 2.59 1.22
CA ASP A 53 -6.63 1.43 0.65
C ASP A 53 -5.85 0.80 -0.52
N GLY A 54 -4.60 0.42 -0.26
CA GLY A 54 -3.72 -0.20 -1.24
C GLY A 54 -3.74 -1.74 -1.19
N PRO A 55 -3.47 -2.45 -2.31
CA PRO A 55 -3.39 -3.91 -2.38
C PRO A 55 -2.08 -4.46 -1.79
N THR A 56 -1.57 -3.83 -0.73
CA THR A 56 -0.27 -4.13 -0.12
C THR A 56 -0.44 -4.38 1.36
N SER A 57 0.40 -5.24 1.94
CA SER A 57 0.36 -5.51 3.37
C SER A 57 0.68 -4.25 4.18
N LYS A 58 -0.19 -3.94 5.16
CA LYS A 58 -0.06 -2.85 6.14
C LYS A 58 1.13 -3.08 7.08
N THR A 59 2.32 -2.74 6.60
CA THR A 59 3.59 -3.07 7.26
C THR A 59 4.69 -2.05 6.94
N GLY A 60 5.67 -1.91 7.83
CA GLY A 60 6.77 -0.95 7.67
C GLY A 60 7.62 -1.10 6.39
N ALA A 61 7.90 -2.32 5.94
CA ALA A 61 8.62 -2.56 4.68
C ALA A 61 7.81 -2.18 3.43
N ALA A 62 6.48 -2.26 3.49
CA ALA A 62 5.63 -1.75 2.40
C ALA A 62 5.70 -0.22 2.33
N ILE A 63 5.62 0.46 3.49
CA ILE A 63 5.78 1.92 3.60
C ILE A 63 7.12 2.37 3.01
N ARG A 64 8.23 1.68 3.33
CA ARG A 64 9.57 2.00 2.79
C ARG A 64 9.64 2.00 1.27
N LYS A 65 8.82 1.18 0.61
CA LYS A 65 8.74 1.12 -0.86
C LYS A 65 7.73 2.07 -1.47
N GLN A 66 6.68 2.38 -0.74
CA GLN A 66 5.69 3.38 -1.13
C GLN A 66 6.27 4.80 -1.05
N ALA A 67 7.10 5.08 -0.05
CA ALA A 67 7.69 6.39 0.19
C ALA A 67 8.38 7.03 -1.03
N PRO A 68 9.34 6.39 -1.74
CA PRO A 68 10.00 7.00 -2.89
C PRO A 68 9.03 7.29 -4.03
N VAL A 69 8.08 6.37 -4.29
CA VAL A 69 7.05 6.53 -5.32
C VAL A 69 6.15 7.73 -5.02
N LEU A 70 5.73 7.87 -3.76
CA LEU A 70 4.92 9.01 -3.36
C LEU A 70 5.67 10.33 -3.53
N VAL A 71 6.92 10.39 -3.08
CA VAL A 71 7.73 11.61 -3.18
C VAL A 71 7.87 12.07 -4.63
N GLU A 72 8.15 11.15 -5.56
CA GLU A 72 8.20 11.46 -6.98
C GLU A 72 6.86 12.02 -7.47
N ASN A 73 5.73 11.38 -7.13
CA ASN A 73 4.41 11.83 -7.59
C ASN A 73 4.02 13.21 -7.05
N VAL A 74 4.36 13.50 -5.79
CA VAL A 74 4.11 14.82 -5.17
C VAL A 74 4.96 15.89 -5.84
N LEU A 75 6.23 15.62 -6.12
CA LEU A 75 7.10 16.55 -6.84
C LEU A 75 6.62 16.81 -8.28
N HIS A 76 6.09 15.79 -8.95
CA HIS A 76 5.47 15.95 -10.26
C HIS A 76 4.20 16.79 -10.21
N PHE A 77 3.33 16.54 -9.22
CA PHE A 77 2.12 17.33 -9.00
C PHE A 77 2.45 18.81 -8.76
N GLY A 78 3.44 19.11 -7.89
CA GLY A 78 3.88 20.48 -7.63
C GLY A 78 4.49 21.17 -8.85
N ALA A 79 5.07 20.41 -9.78
CA ALA A 79 5.62 20.92 -11.03
C ALA A 79 4.59 20.96 -12.18
N ASN A 80 3.29 20.71 -11.92
CA ASN A 80 2.23 20.55 -12.93
C ASN A 80 2.58 19.55 -14.04
N ARG A 81 3.38 18.53 -13.70
CA ARG A 81 3.73 17.44 -14.62
C ARG A 81 2.81 16.26 -14.36
N PRO A 82 2.42 15.50 -15.42
CA PRO A 82 1.69 14.27 -15.21
C PRO A 82 2.52 13.31 -14.34
N PRO A 83 1.87 12.48 -13.51
CA PRO A 83 2.57 11.50 -12.71
C PRO A 83 3.32 10.55 -13.66
N PRO A 84 4.57 10.17 -13.33
CA PRO A 84 5.30 9.20 -14.13
C PRO A 84 4.55 7.87 -14.08
N VAL A 85 3.87 7.52 -15.18
CA VAL A 85 3.17 6.23 -15.37
C VAL A 85 4.11 5.02 -15.16
N THR A 86 5.41 5.26 -15.15
CA THR A 86 6.49 4.27 -15.01
C THR A 86 6.82 3.90 -13.57
N THR A 87 6.52 4.72 -12.56
CA THR A 87 6.84 4.37 -11.16
C THR A 87 5.76 3.45 -10.58
N ALA A 88 5.55 2.29 -11.20
CA ALA A 88 4.82 1.21 -10.55
C ALA A 88 5.51 0.93 -9.22
N ILE A 89 4.74 0.90 -8.11
CA ILE A 89 5.28 0.52 -6.80
C ILE A 89 6.03 -0.79 -7.01
N PRO A 90 7.37 -0.81 -6.88
CA PRO A 90 8.14 -2.02 -7.15
C PRO A 90 7.59 -3.09 -6.23
N PRO A 91 7.35 -4.33 -6.72
CA PRO A 91 6.67 -5.37 -5.95
C PRO A 91 7.28 -5.42 -4.56
N ALA A 92 6.48 -5.02 -3.56
CA ALA A 92 7.00 -4.83 -2.23
C ALA A 92 7.21 -6.21 -1.60
N PRO A 93 8.39 -6.54 -1.02
CA PRO A 93 8.37 -7.44 0.09
C PRO A 93 7.49 -6.77 1.13
N SER A 94 6.32 -7.37 1.38
CA SER A 94 5.67 -7.22 2.67
C SER A 94 6.73 -7.34 3.77
N SER A 95 6.60 -6.58 4.85
CA SER A 95 7.45 -6.84 6.01
C SER A 95 7.37 -8.30 6.34
N PRO A 96 8.47 -8.92 6.78
CA PRO A 96 8.34 -10.27 7.24
C PRO A 96 7.30 -10.24 8.37
N ALA A 97 6.22 -11.01 8.22
CA ALA A 97 5.59 -11.58 9.38
C ALA A 97 6.66 -12.52 9.97
N SER A 98 7.64 -11.93 10.66
CA SER A 98 8.70 -12.64 11.35
C SER A 98 8.03 -13.28 12.55
N ALA A 99 7.46 -14.47 12.36
CA ALA A 99 7.27 -15.36 13.49
C ALA A 99 8.68 -15.76 13.93
N VAL A 100 9.22 -15.02 14.91
CA VAL A 100 10.46 -15.42 15.58
C VAL A 100 10.06 -16.49 16.57
N CYS A 101 10.24 -17.74 16.17
CA CYS A 101 10.11 -18.86 17.08
C CYS A 101 11.51 -19.39 17.35
N ALA A 102 11.92 -19.40 18.62
CA ALA A 102 13.19 -19.96 19.09
C ALA A 102 14.45 -19.45 18.33
N GLY A 103 14.62 -18.13 18.22
CA GLY A 103 15.84 -17.52 17.70
C GLY A 103 16.05 -17.60 16.18
N ARG A 104 15.04 -18.05 15.41
CA ARG A 104 15.08 -18.05 13.94
C ARG A 104 14.03 -17.12 13.36
N VAL A 105 14.45 -16.26 12.44
CA VAL A 105 13.57 -15.38 11.66
C VAL A 105 13.28 -16.04 10.31
N ARG A 106 12.02 -16.34 10.00
CA ARG A 106 11.61 -16.69 8.64
C ARG A 106 11.06 -15.46 7.93
N LEU A 107 11.77 -15.00 6.92
CA LEU A 107 11.31 -13.92 6.05
C LEU A 107 10.25 -14.45 5.10
N ARG A 108 9.05 -13.87 5.15
CA ARG A 108 7.95 -14.21 4.26
C ARG A 108 7.68 -13.08 3.28
N GLN A 109 7.99 -13.32 2.01
CA GLN A 109 7.80 -12.36 0.92
C GLN A 109 6.62 -12.79 0.05
N ARG A 110 5.57 -11.96 -0.03
CA ARG A 110 4.52 -12.07 -1.06
C ARG A 110 4.59 -10.84 -1.95
N ASN A 111 4.74 -11.05 -3.26
CA ASN A 111 4.54 -9.99 -4.24
C ASN A 111 3.07 -10.00 -4.66
N HIS A 112 2.34 -8.92 -4.39
CA HIS A 112 1.12 -8.64 -5.13
C HIS A 112 1.57 -8.11 -6.50
N GLY A 113 1.35 -8.90 -7.56
CA GLY A 113 1.82 -8.62 -8.90
C GLY A 113 1.25 -7.31 -9.45
N ILE A 114 2.00 -6.23 -9.27
CA ILE A 114 1.84 -4.98 -10.01
C ILE A 114 2.87 -5.06 -11.13
N VAL A 115 2.46 -5.59 -12.29
CA VAL A 115 3.32 -5.74 -13.46
C VAL A 115 3.57 -4.34 -14.06
N PRO A 116 4.81 -3.98 -14.40
CA PRO A 116 5.06 -2.72 -15.10
C PRO A 116 4.32 -2.73 -16.44
N VAL A 117 3.45 -1.76 -16.65
CA VAL A 117 2.85 -1.52 -17.96
C VAL A 117 3.97 -0.95 -18.84
N ARG A 118 4.56 -1.78 -19.71
CA ARG A 118 5.54 -1.29 -20.69
C ARG A 118 4.81 -0.32 -21.63
N PRO A 119 5.36 0.87 -21.92
CA PRO A 119 4.87 1.66 -23.03
C PRO A 119 5.24 0.92 -24.32
N GLY A 120 4.23 0.37 -25.01
CA GLY A 120 4.36 -0.15 -26.38
C GLY A 120 4.72 -1.64 -26.55
N GLY A 121 4.00 -2.56 -25.91
CA GLY A 121 4.25 -4.01 -26.08
C GLY A 121 2.98 -4.85 -26.22
N MET A 122 2.75 -5.32 -27.45
CA MET A 122 1.74 -6.27 -27.91
C MET A 122 1.44 -7.42 -26.92
N LEU A 123 0.15 -7.60 -26.60
CA LEU A 123 -0.38 -8.71 -25.81
C LEU A 123 -0.04 -10.04 -26.51
N LYS A 124 0.90 -10.83 -25.97
CA LYS A 124 0.95 -12.26 -26.29
C LYS A 124 0.07 -12.99 -25.28
N GLY A 125 -1.07 -13.48 -25.78
CA GLY A 125 -1.95 -14.39 -25.06
C GLY A 125 -1.20 -15.67 -24.68
N VAL A 126 -1.41 -16.09 -23.45
CA VAL A 126 -1.00 -17.39 -22.92
C VAL A 126 -2.29 -18.20 -22.80
N LEU A 127 -2.39 -19.23 -23.65
CA LEU A 127 -3.12 -20.47 -23.38
C LEU A 127 -2.37 -21.25 -22.30
#